data_AF-A0A9D6PEK8-F1
#
_entry.id   AF-A0A9D6PEK8-F1
#
_cell.length_a   1.000
_cell.length_b   1.000
_cell.length_c   1.000
_cell.angle_alpha   90.00
_cell.angle_beta   90.00
_cell.angle_gamma   90.00
#
_symmetry.space_group_name_H-M   'P 1'
#
loop_
_entity.id
_entity.type
_entity.pdbx_description
1 polymer ?
#
loop_
_entity_poly.entity_id
_entity_poly.type
_entity_poly.pdbx_seq_one_letter_code
_entity_poly.pdbx_strand_id
1 'polypeptide(L)'
;MSKRHKLSNLEKTQQRAWRFYDHWRKTGSKSPAFDGEMIHVSRLGWDHLLNPRKKRSKIEKIRRLKALPLAKKLIEQSTTYQEHRTDRDISYWAFVAYLDGQKVKVVVSARNKKKYFLSVIVMK
;
A
#
# COMPACT_ATOMS: atom_id res chain seq x y z
N MET A 1 17.47 -36.70 -5.78
CA MET A 1 17.51 -35.67 -4.72
C MET A 1 17.06 -34.33 -5.30
N SER A 2 15.94 -33.79 -4.83
CA SER A 2 15.41 -32.50 -5.32
C SER A 2 16.28 -31.34 -4.84
N LYS A 3 16.84 -30.53 -5.76
CA LYS A 3 17.63 -29.35 -5.43
C LYS A 3 16.72 -28.32 -4.74
N ARG A 4 16.96 -28.09 -3.45
CA ARG A 4 16.24 -27.09 -2.64
C ARG A 4 16.52 -25.69 -3.20
N HIS A 5 15.59 -25.13 -3.97
CA HIS A 5 15.76 -23.82 -4.59
C HIS A 5 15.74 -22.74 -3.50
N LYS A 6 16.86 -22.01 -3.32
CA LYS A 6 16.95 -20.91 -2.35
C LYS A 6 16.11 -19.73 -2.85
N LEU A 7 15.10 -19.34 -2.08
CA LEU A 7 14.27 -18.17 -2.40
C LEU A 7 15.12 -16.91 -2.57
N SER A 8 14.80 -16.11 -3.59
CA SER A 8 15.36 -14.79 -3.81
C SER A 8 14.93 -13.82 -2.69
N ASN A 9 15.66 -12.71 -2.56
CA ASN A 9 15.34 -11.67 -1.58
C ASN A 9 13.92 -11.09 -1.78
N LEU A 10 13.48 -10.96 -3.05
CA LEU A 10 12.13 -10.51 -3.37
C LEU A 10 11.08 -11.50 -2.88
N GLU A 11 11.25 -12.80 -3.13
CA GLU A 11 10.29 -13.83 -2.69
C GLU A 11 10.18 -13.91 -1.16
N LYS A 12 11.32 -13.84 -0.45
CA LYS A 12 11.32 -13.78 1.03
C LYS A 12 10.59 -12.53 1.54
N THR A 13 10.81 -11.39 0.89
CA THR A 13 10.14 -10.13 1.24
C THR A 13 8.64 -10.22 0.97
N GLN A 14 8.23 -10.80 -0.18
CA GLN A 14 6.84 -11.02 -0.53
C GLN A 14 6.14 -11.92 0.49
N GLN A 15 6.73 -13.03 0.90
CA GLN A 15 6.14 -13.92 1.90
C GLN A 15 5.91 -13.21 3.24
N ARG A 16 6.89 -12.43 3.72
CA ARG A 16 6.75 -11.66 4.96
C ARG A 16 5.69 -10.57 4.84
N ALA A 17 5.75 -9.80 3.75
CA ALA A 17 4.80 -8.74 3.48
C ALA A 17 3.38 -9.28 3.29
N TRP A 18 3.21 -10.47 2.71
CA TRP A 18 1.91 -11.10 2.53
C TRP A 18 1.25 -11.44 3.85
N ARG A 19 1.99 -11.95 4.84
CA ARG A 19 1.43 -12.24 6.18
C ARG A 19 0.84 -10.98 6.81
N PHE A 20 1.58 -9.87 6.76
CA PHE A 20 1.08 -8.57 7.22
C PHE A 20 -0.12 -8.11 6.41
N TYR A 21 -0.01 -8.14 5.07
CA TYR A 21 -1.05 -7.65 4.16
C TYR A 21 -2.34 -8.46 4.29
N ASP A 22 -2.26 -9.78 4.43
CA ASP A 22 -3.43 -10.66 4.59
C ASP A 22 -4.17 -10.39 5.90
N HIS A 23 -3.45 -10.16 6.99
CA HIS A 23 -4.06 -9.68 8.23
C HIS A 23 -4.74 -8.32 8.02
N TRP A 24 -4.03 -7.37 7.39
CA TRP A 24 -4.56 -6.03 7.12
C TRP A 24 -5.79 -6.05 6.19
N ARG A 25 -5.89 -7.00 5.25
CA ARG A 25 -7.09 -7.25 4.44
C ARG A 25 -8.31 -7.64 5.25
N LYS A 26 -8.12 -8.35 6.35
CA LYS A 26 -9.21 -8.81 7.21
C LYS A 26 -9.69 -7.70 8.15
N THR A 27 -8.79 -6.82 8.58
CA THR A 27 -9.10 -5.76 9.55
C THR A 27 -9.45 -4.42 8.91
N GLY A 28 -8.86 -4.11 7.75
CA GLY A 28 -8.86 -2.75 7.18
C GLY A 28 -8.13 -1.75 8.09
N SER A 29 -8.35 -0.46 7.82
CA SER A 29 -7.94 0.66 8.67
C SER A 29 -8.97 1.78 8.63
N LYS A 30 -9.35 2.35 9.77
CA LYS A 30 -10.13 3.59 9.81
C LYS A 30 -9.22 4.78 9.58
N SER A 31 -9.70 5.80 8.89
CA SER A 31 -8.91 7.00 8.61
C SER A 31 -9.60 8.27 9.13
N PRO A 32 -8.96 9.03 10.03
CA PRO A 32 -9.50 10.31 10.51
C PRO A 32 -9.72 11.33 9.37
N ALA A 33 -8.89 11.31 8.33
CA ALA A 33 -9.04 12.16 7.14
C ALA A 33 -10.30 11.87 6.31
N PHE A 34 -11.01 10.79 6.60
CA PHE A 34 -12.29 10.44 5.99
C PHE A 34 -13.35 10.22 7.07
N ASP A 35 -13.35 11.04 8.13
CA ASP A 35 -14.34 11.00 9.21
C ASP A 35 -14.46 9.61 9.89
N GLY A 36 -13.35 8.88 9.96
CA GLY A 36 -13.31 7.54 10.54
C GLY A 36 -13.81 6.42 9.63
N GLU A 37 -14.07 6.70 8.34
CA GLU A 37 -14.45 5.69 7.36
C GLU A 37 -13.39 4.58 7.21
N MET A 38 -13.88 3.38 6.86
CA MET A 38 -13.04 2.21 6.64
C MET A 38 -12.34 2.27 5.29
N ILE A 39 -11.01 2.16 5.31
CA ILE A 39 -10.16 1.85 4.16
C ILE A 39 -9.98 0.34 4.08
N HIS A 40 -10.56 -0.24 3.04
CA HIS A 40 -10.43 -1.67 2.77
C HIS A 40 -9.10 -1.98 2.10
N VAL A 41 -8.58 -3.18 2.32
CA VAL A 41 -7.35 -3.64 1.66
C VAL A 41 -7.73 -4.83 0.79
N SER A 42 -7.36 -4.78 -0.50
CA SER A 42 -7.84 -5.72 -1.51
C SER A 42 -6.71 -6.43 -2.25
N ARG A 43 -7.06 -7.47 -3.01
CA ARG A 43 -6.11 -8.16 -3.90
C ARG A 43 -5.57 -7.23 -4.98
N LEU A 44 -6.38 -6.27 -5.43
CA LEU A 44 -6.00 -5.24 -6.40
C LEU A 44 -4.84 -4.37 -5.88
N GLY A 45 -4.87 -3.95 -4.61
CA GLY A 45 -3.76 -3.20 -4.01
C GLY A 45 -2.45 -4.01 -3.99
N TRP A 46 -2.52 -5.31 -3.74
CA TRP A 46 -1.34 -6.20 -3.78
C TRP A 46 -0.78 -6.33 -5.19
N ASP A 47 -1.63 -6.55 -6.19
CA ASP A 47 -1.21 -6.58 -7.59
C ASP A 47 -0.65 -5.24 -8.03
N HIS A 48 -1.22 -4.13 -7.55
CA HIS A 48 -0.70 -2.81 -7.87
C HIS A 48 0.69 -2.58 -7.29
N LEU A 49 1.10 -3.27 -6.21
CA LEU A 49 2.48 -3.23 -5.69
C LEU A 49 3.43 -4.08 -6.53
N LEU A 50 3.02 -5.30 -6.89
CA LEU A 50 3.90 -6.31 -7.51
C LEU A 50 3.90 -6.30 -9.04
N ASN A 51 2.74 -6.14 -9.64
CA ASN A 51 2.46 -6.27 -11.07
C ASN A 51 1.81 -4.99 -11.63
N PRO A 52 2.42 -3.80 -11.43
CA PRO A 52 1.91 -2.56 -12.00
C PRO A 52 1.97 -2.55 -13.52
N ARG A 53 1.11 -1.73 -14.15
CA ARG A 53 1.12 -1.49 -15.60
C ARG A 53 2.48 -1.03 -16.12
N LYS A 54 3.19 -0.16 -15.38
CA LYS A 54 4.57 0.24 -15.68
C LYS A 54 5.55 -0.64 -14.89
N LYS A 55 6.45 -1.33 -15.60
CA LYS A 55 7.42 -2.26 -14.99
C LYS A 55 8.24 -1.55 -13.90
N ARG A 56 8.34 -2.19 -12.73
CA ARG A 56 9.16 -1.73 -11.60
C ARG A 56 10.36 -2.64 -11.38
N SER A 57 11.46 -2.05 -10.92
CA SER A 57 12.65 -2.81 -10.53
C SER A 57 12.37 -3.69 -9.31
N LYS A 58 13.15 -4.75 -9.13
CA LYS A 58 13.05 -5.63 -7.94
C LYS A 58 13.25 -4.84 -6.64
N ILE A 59 14.19 -3.90 -6.64
CA ILE A 59 14.50 -3.05 -5.46
C ILE A 59 13.30 -2.17 -5.11
N GLU A 60 12.64 -1.56 -6.10
CA GLU A 60 11.46 -0.73 -5.85
C GLU A 60 10.32 -1.57 -5.27
N LYS A 61 10.06 -2.78 -5.81
CA LYS A 61 9.07 -3.70 -5.25
C LYS A 61 9.37 -4.02 -3.78
N ILE A 62 10.62 -4.35 -3.46
CA ILE A 62 11.07 -4.64 -2.09
C ILE A 62 10.80 -3.45 -1.16
N ARG A 63 11.16 -2.22 -1.58
CA ARG A 63 10.94 -1.01 -0.76
C ARG A 63 9.46 -0.79 -0.46
N ARG A 64 8.59 -0.92 -1.46
CA ARG A 64 7.14 -0.77 -1.28
C ARG A 64 6.55 -1.84 -0.37
N LEU A 65 6.98 -3.09 -0.50
CA LEU A 65 6.55 -4.18 0.38
C LEU A 65 6.97 -3.92 1.84
N LYS A 66 8.20 -3.45 2.06
CA LYS A 66 8.69 -3.09 3.40
C LYS A 66 7.97 -1.87 3.99
N ALA A 67 7.44 -0.98 3.15
CA ALA A 67 6.72 0.21 3.57
C ALA A 67 5.24 -0.02 3.93
N LEU A 68 4.72 -1.24 3.80
CA LEU A 68 3.31 -1.55 4.13
C LEU A 68 2.91 -1.19 5.58
N PRO A 69 3.73 -1.45 6.62
CA PRO A 69 3.41 -1.03 7.98
C PRO A 69 3.34 0.49 8.13
N LEU A 70 4.25 1.21 7.46
CA LEU A 70 4.24 2.68 7.42
C LEU A 70 2.98 3.18 6.71
N ALA A 71 2.53 2.48 5.67
CA ALA A 71 1.31 2.84 4.96
C ALA A 71 0.07 2.73 5.85
N LYS A 72 -0.05 1.63 6.61
CA LYS A 72 -1.13 1.44 7.59
C LYS A 72 -1.11 2.54 8.64
N LYS A 73 0.05 2.78 9.25
CA LYS A 73 0.24 3.84 10.25
C LYS A 73 -0.18 5.21 9.70
N LEU A 74 0.23 5.53 8.48
CA LEU A 74 -0.11 6.81 7.87
C LEU A 74 -1.62 6.98 7.66
N ILE A 75 -2.31 5.95 7.15
CA ILE A 75 -3.78 5.99 6.97
C ILE A 75 -4.51 6.22 8.31
N GLU A 76 -4.06 5.56 9.37
CA GLU A 76 -4.70 5.56 10.68
C GLU A 76 -4.47 6.86 11.47
N GLN A 77 -3.39 7.59 11.17
CA GLN A 77 -2.98 8.77 11.93
C GLN A 77 -3.22 10.08 11.19
N SER A 78 -3.28 10.05 9.86
CA SER A 78 -3.49 11.27 9.08
C SER A 78 -4.91 11.82 9.24
N THR A 79 -4.99 13.11 9.56
CA THR A 79 -6.23 13.91 9.58
C THR A 79 -6.51 14.60 8.25
N THR A 80 -5.52 14.66 7.36
CA THR A 80 -5.65 15.26 6.02
C THR A 80 -4.93 14.44 4.96
N TYR A 81 -5.41 14.52 3.72
CA TYR A 81 -4.70 14.08 2.52
C TYR A 81 -4.13 15.29 1.79
N GLN A 82 -3.03 15.11 1.06
CA GLN A 82 -2.31 16.20 0.38
C GLN A 82 -2.67 16.30 -1.09
N GLU A 83 -3.13 15.21 -1.70
CA GLU A 83 -3.57 15.20 -3.09
C GLU A 83 -4.93 14.52 -3.20
N HIS A 84 -5.79 15.05 -4.06
CA HIS A 84 -7.05 14.43 -4.46
C HIS A 84 -7.26 14.63 -5.96
N ARG A 85 -7.66 13.57 -6.66
CA ARG A 85 -8.08 13.64 -8.06
C ARG A 85 -9.16 12.61 -8.34
N THR A 86 -10.01 12.91 -9.32
CA THR A 86 -11.01 11.98 -9.83
C THR A 86 -10.73 11.71 -11.30
N ASP A 87 -10.75 10.43 -11.68
CA ASP A 87 -10.66 9.98 -13.06
C ASP A 87 -11.87 9.10 -13.34
N ARG A 88 -12.80 9.61 -14.16
CA ARG A 88 -14.13 9.02 -14.38
C ARG A 88 -14.83 8.78 -13.04
N ASP A 89 -15.18 7.53 -12.73
CA ASP A 89 -15.89 7.15 -11.50
C ASP A 89 -14.95 6.70 -10.36
N ILE A 90 -13.66 6.99 -10.47
CA ILE A 90 -12.66 6.58 -9.48
C ILE A 90 -11.97 7.82 -8.91
N SER A 91 -12.15 8.03 -7.61
CA SER A 91 -11.42 9.05 -6.86
C SER A 91 -10.14 8.46 -6.27
N TYR A 92 -9.09 9.27 -6.19
CA TYR A 92 -7.79 8.92 -5.66
C TYR A 92 -7.34 10.00 -4.68
N TRP A 93 -6.89 9.59 -3.51
CA TRP A 93 -6.27 10.45 -2.50
C TRP A 93 -4.84 10.00 -2.24
N ALA A 94 -3.99 10.96 -1.90
CA ALA A 94 -2.66 10.66 -1.42
C ALA A 94 -2.37 11.28 -0.06
N PHE A 95 -1.90 10.43 0.85
CA PHE A 95 -1.30 10.81 2.12
C PHE A 95 0.21 10.87 1.94
N VAL A 96 0.84 11.95 2.36
CA VAL A 96 2.27 12.19 2.25
C VAL A 96 2.80 12.64 3.60
N ALA A 97 3.77 11.90 4.14
CA ALA A 97 4.43 12.28 5.39
C ALA A 97 5.88 11.77 5.42
N TYR A 98 6.68 12.36 6.31
CA TYR A 98 7.96 11.80 6.72
C TYR A 98 7.74 10.85 7.89
N LEU A 99 8.06 9.57 7.70
CA LEU A 99 7.99 8.53 8.72
C LEU A 99 9.34 7.79 8.74
N ASP A 100 9.95 7.67 9.92
CA ASP A 100 11.23 6.97 10.13
C ASP A 100 12.32 7.42 9.15
N GLY A 101 12.45 8.74 8.96
CA GLY A 101 13.43 9.34 8.05
C GLY A 101 13.14 9.16 6.56
N GLN A 102 11.98 8.58 6.19
CA GLN A 102 11.58 8.34 4.80
C GLN A 102 10.34 9.15 4.46
N LYS A 103 10.35 9.83 3.32
CA LYS A 103 9.14 10.43 2.76
C LYS A 103 8.30 9.34 2.11
N VAL A 104 7.11 9.08 2.66
CA VAL A 104 6.20 8.03 2.21
C VAL A 104 4.93 8.65 1.65
N LYS A 105 4.51 8.17 0.48
CA LYS A 105 3.23 8.50 -0.15
C LYS A 105 2.34 7.26 -0.21
N VAL A 106 1.17 7.32 0.40
CA VAL A 106 0.15 6.27 0.36
C VAL A 106 -1.00 6.72 -0.51
N VAL A 107 -1.43 5.85 -1.43
CA VAL A 107 -2.52 6.10 -2.35
C VAL A 107 -3.73 5.27 -1.95
N VAL A 108 -4.84 5.95 -1.74
CA VAL A 108 -6.17 5.36 -1.53
C VAL A 108 -7.02 5.66 -2.76
N SER A 109 -7.78 4.69 -3.24
CA SER A 109 -8.78 4.90 -4.29
C SER A 109 -10.19 4.65 -3.76
N ALA A 110 -11.21 5.21 -4.39
CA ALA A 110 -12.59 4.87 -4.11
C ALA A 110 -13.36 4.56 -5.39
N ARG A 111 -14.24 3.57 -5.29
CA ARG A 111 -15.27 3.27 -6.29
C ARG A 111 -16.54 2.93 -5.55
N ASN A 112 -17.67 3.48 -6.00
CA ASN A 112 -18.98 3.29 -5.37
C ASN A 112 -18.96 3.59 -3.85
N LYS A 113 -18.38 4.75 -3.48
CA LYS A 113 -18.20 5.23 -2.09
C LYS A 113 -17.29 4.38 -1.18
N LYS A 114 -16.92 3.16 -1.57
CA LYS A 114 -15.96 2.33 -0.81
C LYS A 114 -14.53 2.73 -1.13
N LYS A 115 -13.74 2.96 -0.09
CA LYS A 115 -12.33 3.34 -0.18
C LYS A 115 -11.41 2.13 -0.01
N TYR A 116 -10.33 2.10 -0.78
CA TYR A 116 -9.38 1.00 -0.83
C TYR A 116 -7.95 1.50 -0.80
N PHE A 117 -7.10 0.85 -0.01
CA PHE A 117 -5.66 0.98 -0.17
C PHE A 117 -5.27 0.48 -1.58
N LEU A 118 -4.55 1.32 -2.33
CA LEU A 118 -4.07 0.99 -3.67
C LEU A 118 -2.56 0.80 -3.71
N SER A 119 -1.79 1.70 -3.10
CA SER A 119 -0.33 1.61 -3.16
C SER A 119 0.38 2.41 -2.09
N VAL A 120 1.66 2.08 -1.88
CA VAL A 120 2.62 2.88 -1.11
C VAL A 120 3.85 3.15 -1.97
N ILE A 121 4.42 4.35 -1.86
CA ILE A 121 5.60 4.82 -2.56
C ILE A 121 6.57 5.36 -1.50
N VAL A 122 7.81 4.89 -1.51
CA VAL A 122 8.90 5.53 -0.76
C VAL A 122 9.56 6.52 -1.71
N MET A 123 9.41 7.81 -1.41
CA MET A 123 9.98 8.90 -2.20
C MET A 123 11.45 9.06 -1.82
N LYS A 124 12.27 9.40 -2.82
CA LYS A 124 13.65 9.82 -2.59
C LYS A 124 13.69 11.30 -2.23
#